data_AF-A0A1W5ZXH7-F1
#
_entry.id   AF-A0A1W5ZXH7-F1
#
_cell.length_a   1.000
_cell.length_b   1.000
_cell.length_c   1.000
_cell.angle_alpha   90.00
_cell.angle_beta   90.00
_cell.angle_gamma   90.00
#
_symmetry.space_group_name_H-M   'P 1'
#
loop_
_entity.id
_entity.type
_entity.pdbx_description
1 polymer ?
#
loop_
_entity_poly.entity_id
_entity_poly.type
_entity_poly.pdbx_seq_one_letter_code
_entity_poly.pdbx_strand_id
1 'polypeptide(L)'
;MYLSDVKNLKFYSQLSLKQVEDRLLITADFPKEFLIENQMKDPFLYVTLYVRGGARIKIIDEGTAKLYIPSPKDIDPETYKYIIEFAKDHAPQFKNRTRR
;
A
#
# COMPACT_ATOMS: atom_id res chain seq x y z
N MET A 1 10.25 7.42 10.43
CA MET A 1 9.91 6.19 11.19
C MET A 1 9.94 5.05 10.20
N TYR A 2 10.38 3.86 10.60
CA TYR A 2 10.65 2.80 9.65
C TYR A 2 9.56 1.74 9.68
N LEU A 3 8.88 1.55 8.56
CA LEU A 3 7.88 0.52 8.34
C LEU A 3 8.57 -0.72 7.77
N SER A 4 8.66 -1.79 8.56
CA SER A 4 9.12 -3.11 8.12
C SER A 4 8.05 -4.18 8.38
N ASP A 5 8.28 -5.41 7.93
CA ASP A 5 7.54 -6.59 8.38
C ASP A 5 6.01 -6.55 8.23
N VAL A 6 5.49 -5.76 7.28
CA VAL A 6 4.07 -5.77 6.93
C VAL A 6 3.72 -7.11 6.30
N LYS A 7 2.70 -7.80 6.82
CA LYS A 7 2.35 -9.17 6.45
C LYS A 7 0.87 -9.31 6.11
N ASN A 8 0.52 -10.48 5.55
CA ASN A 8 -0.86 -10.89 5.32
C ASN A 8 -1.68 -9.86 4.54
N LEU A 9 -1.10 -9.30 3.47
CA LEU A 9 -1.79 -8.37 2.58
C LEU A 9 -3.06 -9.01 2.03
N LYS A 10 -4.18 -8.30 2.15
CA LYS A 10 -5.46 -8.69 1.54
C LYS A 10 -6.03 -7.51 0.78
N PHE A 11 -6.47 -7.80 -0.43
CA PHE A 11 -7.17 -6.83 -1.26
C PHE A 11 -8.51 -6.49 -0.60
N TYR A 12 -8.76 -5.20 -0.37
CA TYR A 12 -10.01 -4.72 0.21
C TYR A 12 -10.88 -4.05 -0.85
N SER A 13 -10.34 -3.05 -1.56
CA SER A 13 -11.07 -2.39 -2.64
C SER A 13 -10.14 -1.74 -3.66
N GLN A 14 -10.70 -1.38 -4.81
CA GLN A 14 -10.00 -0.67 -5.86
C GLN A 14 -10.80 0.56 -6.29
N LEU A 15 -10.10 1.65 -6.54
CA LEU A 15 -10.61 2.85 -7.17
C LEU A 15 -9.77 3.12 -8.42
N SER A 16 -10.29 2.73 -9.58
CA SER A 16 -9.62 2.94 -10.87
C SER A 16 -10.11 4.23 -11.50
N LEU A 17 -9.21 5.21 -11.67
CA LEU A 17 -9.49 6.38 -12.51
C LEU A 17 -9.05 6.00 -13.92
N LYS A 18 -10.02 5.80 -14.82
CA LYS A 18 -9.82 5.36 -16.21
C LYS A 18 -8.55 5.99 -16.80
N GLN A 19 -7.56 5.14 -17.07
CA GLN A 19 -6.37 5.37 -17.91
C GLN A 19 -5.19 6.17 -17.32
N VAL A 20 -5.19 6.57 -16.04
CA VAL A 20 -4.06 7.34 -15.47
C VAL A 20 -3.37 6.64 -14.30
N GLU A 21 -4.17 6.05 -13.40
CA GLU A 21 -3.65 5.38 -12.21
C GLU A 21 -4.66 4.36 -11.69
N ASP A 22 -4.14 3.30 -11.08
CA ASP A 22 -4.92 2.36 -10.28
C ASP A 22 -4.63 2.66 -8.80
N ARG A 23 -5.70 2.87 -8.03
CA ARG A 23 -5.60 3.05 -6.58
C ARG A 23 -6.20 1.84 -5.89
N LEU A 24 -5.46 1.26 -4.95
CA LEU A 24 -5.84 0.08 -4.21
C LEU A 24 -5.86 0.38 -2.72
N LEU A 25 -6.90 -0.10 -2.06
CA LEU A 25 -6.98 -0.16 -0.61
C LEU A 25 -6.71 -1.61 -0.19
N ILE A 26 -5.72 -1.79 0.67
CA ILE A 26 -5.20 -3.10 1.08
C ILE A 26 -5.16 -3.13 2.61
N THR A 27 -5.73 -4.17 3.21
CA THR A 27 -5.55 -4.47 4.64
C THR A 27 -4.26 -5.26 4.84
N ALA A 28 -3.61 -5.07 5.98
CA ALA A 28 -2.39 -5.78 6.31
C ALA A 28 -2.22 -5.90 7.82
N ASP A 29 -1.37 -6.84 8.24
CA ASP A 29 -0.87 -6.89 9.60
C ASP A 29 0.34 -5.95 9.69
N PHE A 30 0.15 -4.82 10.37
CA PHE A 30 1.21 -3.85 10.64
C PHE A 30 1.98 -4.23 11.93
N PRO A 31 3.29 -3.90 12.01
CA PRO A 31 4.06 -4.08 13.25
C PRO A 31 3.40 -3.37 14.42
N LYS A 32 3.34 -4.03 15.58
CA LYS A 32 2.66 -3.49 16.77
C LYS A 32 3.30 -2.19 17.24
N GLU A 33 4.63 -2.12 17.20
CA GLU A 33 5.42 -0.97 17.58
C GLU A 33 5.05 0.23 16.71
N PHE A 34 4.96 0.02 15.39
CA PHE A 34 4.55 1.05 14.44
C PHE A 34 3.13 1.57 14.74
N LEU A 35 2.19 0.67 15.04
CA LEU A 35 0.81 1.04 15.40
C LEU A 35 0.74 1.88 16.67
N ILE A 36 1.45 1.46 17.73
CA ILE A 36 1.46 2.15 19.02
C ILE A 36 2.06 3.54 18.88
N GLU A 37 3.22 3.64 18.24
CA GLU A 37 3.95 4.89 18.10
C GLU A 37 3.18 5.93 17.27
N ASN A 38 2.48 5.49 16.21
CA ASN A 38 1.66 6.37 15.38
C ASN A 38 0.22 6.54 15.93
N GLN A 39 -0.09 5.86 17.04
CA GLN A 39 -1.42 5.81 17.66
C GLN A 39 -2.50 5.47 16.62
N MET A 40 -2.25 4.41 15.84
CA MET A 40 -3.17 3.89 14.83
C MET A 40 -4.02 2.77 15.41
N LYS A 41 -5.26 2.62 14.93
CA LYS A 41 -6.18 1.58 15.40
C LYS A 41 -6.62 0.61 14.31
N ASP A 42 -6.94 1.13 13.13
CA ASP A 42 -7.46 0.39 11.99
C ASP A 42 -6.84 0.92 10.67
N PRO A 43 -5.54 0.65 10.44
CA PRO A 43 -4.83 1.16 9.27
C PRO A 43 -5.01 0.31 8.02
N PHE A 44 -5.09 1.01 6.89
CA PHE A 44 -5.10 0.48 5.55
C PHE A 44 -3.94 1.05 4.73
N LEU A 45 -3.35 0.21 3.89
CA LEU A 45 -2.44 0.65 2.84
C LEU A 45 -3.26 1.21 1.67
N TYR A 46 -3.04 2.48 1.37
CA TYR A 46 -3.56 3.14 0.17
C TYR A 46 -2.45 3.27 -0.87
N VAL A 47 -2.45 2.35 -1.82
CA VAL A 47 -1.41 2.24 -2.84
C VAL A 47 -1.89 2.84 -4.14
N THR A 48 -1.13 3.78 -4.71
CA THR A 48 -1.38 4.35 -6.03
C THR A 48 -0.32 3.87 -7.00
N LEU A 49 -0.74 3.27 -8.11
CA LEU A 49 0.14 2.81 -9.18
C LEU A 49 -0.08 3.65 -10.43
N TYR A 50 0.97 4.34 -10.87
CA TYR A 50 0.95 5.18 -12.07
C TYR A 50 1.35 4.37 -13.31
N VAL A 51 0.69 4.65 -14.44
CA VAL A 51 0.94 3.96 -15.73
C VAL A 51 2.41 4.05 -16.17
N ARG A 52 3.12 5.14 -15.84
CA ARG A 52 4.54 5.35 -16.18
C ARG A 52 5.53 4.62 -15.25
N GLY A 53 5.04 3.74 -14.38
CA GLY A 53 5.87 2.88 -13.52
C GLY A 53 6.16 3.44 -12.13
N GLY A 54 5.65 4.62 -11.79
CA GLY A 54 5.72 5.14 -10.43
C GLY A 54 4.72 4.46 -9.49
N ALA A 55 5.04 4.43 -8.20
CA ALA A 55 4.10 4.01 -7.16
C ALA A 55 4.19 4.94 -5.96
N ARG A 56 3.10 5.04 -5.20
CA ARG A 56 3.05 5.75 -3.91
C ARG A 56 2.26 4.92 -2.91
N ILE A 57 2.74 4.87 -1.68
CA ILE A 57 2.07 4.22 -0.56
C ILE A 57 1.69 5.31 0.45
N LYS A 58 0.44 5.28 0.90
CA LYS A 58 -0.03 6.03 2.06
C LYS A 58 -0.64 5.04 3.05
N ILE A 59 -0.70 5.40 4.32
CA ILE A 59 -1.41 4.65 5.35
C ILE A 59 -2.57 5.52 5.82
N ILE A 60 -3.79 5.01 5.67
CA ILE A 60 -5.01 5.66 6.13
C ILE A 60 -5.49 4.88 7.35
N ASP A 61 -5.60 5.52 8.50
CA ASP A 61 -6.17 4.92 9.69
C ASP A 61 -7.62 5.35 9.85
N GLU A 62 -8.56 4.44 9.56
CA GLU A 62 -10.00 4.73 9.67
C GLU A 62 -10.42 4.89 11.13
N GLY A 63 -9.76 4.17 12.05
CA GLY A 63 -10.07 4.21 13.49
C GLY A 63 -9.71 5.53 14.17
N THR A 64 -8.84 6.35 13.57
CA THR A 64 -8.48 7.68 14.10
C THR A 64 -8.58 8.82 13.08
N ALA A 65 -9.04 8.53 11.86
CA ALA A 65 -9.06 9.47 10.73
C ALA A 65 -7.68 10.11 10.43
N LYS A 66 -6.59 9.42 10.73
CA LYS A 66 -5.21 9.89 10.48
C LYS A 66 -4.73 9.44 9.10
N LEU A 67 -3.91 10.29 8.49
CA LEU A 67 -3.21 9.99 7.25
C LEU A 67 -1.71 10.06 7.50
N TYR A 68 -1.02 8.96 7.20
CA TYR A 68 0.43 8.90 7.22
C TYR A 68 0.96 8.71 5.79
N ILE A 69 1.91 9.56 5.40
CA ILE A 69 2.50 9.57 4.06
C ILE A 69 3.99 9.26 4.22
N PRO A 70 4.38 7.97 4.23
CA PRO A 70 5.78 7.60 4.33
C PRO A 70 6.55 8.07 3.10
N SER A 71 7.78 8.54 3.30
CA SER A 71 8.74 8.64 2.22
C SER A 71 9.31 7.25 1.90
N PRO A 72 9.94 7.04 0.73
CA PRO A 72 10.59 5.76 0.43
C PRO A 72 11.67 5.34 1.44
N LYS A 73 12.23 6.28 2.21
CA LYS A 73 13.23 6.00 3.27
C LYS A 73 12.58 5.56 4.59
N ASP A 74 11.28 5.79 4.74
CA ASP A 74 10.48 5.40 5.91
C ASP A 74 9.91 3.99 5.77
N ILE A 75 10.18 3.29 4.67
CA ILE A 75 9.72 1.92 4.43
C ILE A 75 10.93 1.06 4.10
N ASP A 76 10.95 -0.12 4.70
CA ASP A 76 11.91 -1.14 4.34
C ASP A 76 11.84 -1.51 2.85
N PRO A 77 12.95 -1.57 2.11
CA PRO A 77 12.92 -1.83 0.67
C PRO A 77 12.19 -3.13 0.28
N GLU A 78 12.35 -4.20 1.06
CA GLU A 78 11.67 -5.47 0.79
C GLU A 78 10.18 -5.36 1.11
N THR A 79 9.83 -4.69 2.20
CA THR A 79 8.43 -4.39 2.55
C THR A 79 7.75 -3.53 1.47
N TYR A 80 8.44 -2.48 1.00
CA TYR A 80 7.95 -1.62 -0.07
C TYR A 80 7.70 -2.44 -1.34
N LYS A 81 8.69 -3.22 -1.77
CA LYS A 81 8.59 -4.08 -2.95
C LYS A 81 7.44 -5.07 -2.81
N TYR A 82 7.31 -5.73 -1.67
CA TYR A 82 6.25 -6.68 -1.37
C TYR A 82 4.85 -6.06 -1.53
N ILE A 83 4.63 -4.87 -0.94
CA ILE A 83 3.36 -4.13 -1.07
C ILE A 83 3.08 -3.76 -2.53
N ILE A 84 4.09 -3.28 -3.26
CA ILE A 84 3.91 -2.84 -4.65
C ILE A 84 3.63 -4.00 -5.58
N GLU A 85 4.33 -5.14 -5.45
CA GLU A 85 4.06 -6.32 -6.29
C GLU A 85 2.67 -6.88 -6.02
N PHE A 86 2.27 -7.00 -4.75
CA PHE A 86 0.89 -7.37 -4.42
C PHE A 86 -0.14 -6.42 -5.06
N ALA A 87 0.09 -5.11 -4.97
CA ALA A 87 -0.83 -4.15 -5.57
C ALA A 87 -0.92 -4.28 -7.11
N LYS A 88 0.20 -4.59 -7.79
CA LYS A 88 0.22 -4.80 -9.24
C LYS A 88 -0.58 -6.04 -9.65
N ASP A 89 -0.49 -7.13 -8.90
CA ASP A 89 -1.24 -8.36 -9.18
C ASP A 89 -2.76 -8.15 -9.12
N HIS A 90 -3.19 -7.23 -8.27
CA HIS A 90 -4.60 -6.85 -8.13
C HIS A 90 -5.03 -5.69 -9.04
N ALA A 91 -4.11 -5.01 -9.71
CA ALA A 91 -4.38 -3.87 -10.58
C ALA A 91 -4.63 -4.31 -12.05
N PRO A 92 -5.83 -4.06 -12.63
CA PRO A 92 -6.18 -4.42 -14.00
C PRO A 92 -5.18 -3.92 -15.05
N GLN A 93 -4.57 -2.75 -14.84
CA GLN A 93 -3.61 -2.19 -15.79
C GLN A 93 -2.30 -3.02 -15.90
N PHE A 94 -2.01 -3.89 -14.93
CA PHE A 94 -0.83 -4.76 -14.94
C PHE A 94 -1.13 -6.25 -15.10
N LYS A 95 -2.41 -6.68 -15.12
CA LYS A 95 -2.81 -8.10 -15.25
C LYS A 95 -2.27 -8.83 -16.48
N ASN A 96 -1.81 -8.11 -17.50
CA ASN A 96 -1.20 -8.70 -18.71
C ASN A 96 0.33 -8.82 -18.67
N ARG A 97 1.01 -8.42 -17.58
CA ARG A 97 2.48 -8.57 -17.45
C ARG A 97 2.92 -9.99 -17.12
N THR A 98 2.06 -10.81 -16.51
CA THR A 98 2.34 -12.20 -16.10
C THR A 98 2.20 -13.23 -17.23
N ARG A 99 1.92 -12.79 -18.47
CA ARG A 99 1.93 -13.65 -19.67
C ARG A 99 3.11 -13.30 -20.58
N ARG A 100 4.34 -13.53 -20.13
CA ARG A 100 5.52 -13.64 -20.98
C ARG A 100 6.48 -14.67 -20.42
#